data_AF-A0A7X1FSA9-F1
#
_entry.id   AF-A0A7X1FSA9-F1
#
_cell.length_a   1.000
_cell.length_b   1.000
_cell.length_c   1.000
_cell.angle_alpha   90.00
_cell.angle_beta   90.00
_cell.angle_gamma   90.00
#
_symmetry.space_group_name_H-M   'P 1'
#
loop_
_entity.id
_entity.type
_entity.pdbx_description
1 polymer ?
#
loop_
_entity_poly.entity_id
_entity_poly.type
_entity_poly.pdbx_seq_one_letter_code
_entity_poly.pdbx_strand_id
1 'polypeptide(L)'
;MSNLMNKVDGVREVSPEVGAKLKIVGEIADLARDNLIVHVGKPVGSITGWVGTLFWQVWSDRSDAAGVVHARIDEGEAMVWQFDAGLSREAALSAAKDRVIEEAQALRAARLAAAEAALAAA
;
A
#
# COMPACT_ATOMS: atom_id res chain seq x y z
N MET A 1 -28.07 36.26 15.45
CA MET A 1 -27.56 35.97 16.81
C MET A 1 -28.00 34.57 17.16
N SER A 2 -27.17 33.57 16.89
CA SER A 2 -26.16 33.02 17.81
C SER A 2 -26.74 31.82 18.56
N ASN A 3 -26.37 30.62 18.14
CA ASN A 3 -26.14 29.50 19.05
C ASN A 3 -25.11 28.55 18.42
N LEU A 4 -23.87 29.05 18.37
CA LEU A 4 -22.67 28.25 18.22
C LEU A 4 -22.12 28.04 19.64
N MET A 5 -21.69 26.82 19.97
CA MET A 5 -21.08 26.36 21.24
C MET A 5 -22.04 25.84 22.31
N ASN A 6 -22.30 24.53 22.26
CA ASN A 6 -22.36 23.75 23.49
C ASN A 6 -20.94 23.35 23.87
N LYS A 7 -20.41 23.98 24.93
CA LYS A 7 -19.23 23.51 25.65
C LYS A 7 -19.66 22.35 26.54
N VAL A 8 -19.35 21.12 26.12
CA VAL A 8 -19.25 19.99 27.04
C VAL A 8 -17.75 19.81 27.34
N ASP A 9 -17.44 19.76 28.62
CA ASP A 9 -16.13 19.65 29.26
C ASP A 9 -14.95 19.20 28.36
N GLY A 10 -14.08 20.16 28.02
CA GLY A 10 -12.68 19.92 27.60
C GLY A 10 -12.45 19.27 26.23
N VAL A 11 -13.45 18.63 25.63
CA VAL A 11 -13.34 17.97 24.32
C VAL A 11 -14.18 18.76 23.32
N ARG A 12 -13.52 19.48 22.41
CA ARG A 12 -14.21 20.07 21.26
C ARG A 12 -14.71 18.93 20.38
N GLU A 13 -16.01 18.69 20.42
CA GLU A 13 -16.68 17.78 19.51
C GLU A 13 -16.55 18.35 18.09
N VAL A 14 -15.76 17.67 17.27
CA VAL A 14 -15.59 18.02 15.86
C VAL A 14 -16.84 17.54 15.14
N SER A 15 -17.48 18.41 14.34
CA SER A 15 -18.68 17.99 13.59
C SER A 15 -18.33 16.78 12.70
N PRO A 16 -19.26 15.85 12.46
CA PRO A 16 -19.01 14.68 11.63
C PRO A 16 -18.41 15.01 10.26
N GLU A 17 -18.85 16.12 9.66
CA GLU A 17 -18.34 16.65 8.39
C GLU A 17 -16.85 17.06 8.49
N VAL A 18 -16.48 17.80 9.53
CA VAL A 18 -15.07 18.19 9.76
C VAL A 18 -14.22 16.96 10.09
N GLY A 19 -14.77 16.00 10.85
CA GLY A 19 -14.12 14.73 11.14
C GLY A 19 -13.85 13.90 9.88
N ALA A 20 -14.80 13.84 8.94
CA ALA A 20 -14.63 13.17 7.66
C ALA A 20 -13.56 13.83 6.80
N LYS A 21 -13.55 15.17 6.69
CA LYS A 21 -12.50 15.89 5.95
C LYS A 21 -11.11 15.68 6.55
N LEU A 22 -10.99 15.71 7.88
CA LEU A 22 -9.71 15.47 8.55
C LEU A 22 -9.17 14.05 8.29
N LYS A 23 -10.04 13.05 8.17
CA LYS A 23 -9.62 11.69 7.77
C LYS A 23 -9.03 11.66 6.36
N ILE A 24 -9.71 12.29 5.39
CA ILE A 24 -9.23 12.34 4.00
C ILE A 24 -7.88 13.08 3.92
N VAL A 25 -7.73 14.19 4.65
CA VAL A 25 -6.45 14.93 4.71
C VAL A 25 -5.33 14.06 5.29
N GLY A 26 -5.61 13.27 6.33
CA GLY A 26 -4.65 12.31 6.89
C GLY A 26 -4.23 11.24 5.88
N GLU A 27 -5.20 10.67 5.17
CA GLU A 27 -4.95 9.68 4.12
C GLU A 27 -4.08 10.24 2.98
N ILE A 28 -4.37 11.45 2.50
CA ILE A 28 -3.55 12.14 1.49
C ILE A 28 -2.12 12.32 2.01
N ALA A 29 -1.93 12.79 3.25
CA ALA A 29 -0.61 13.01 3.82
C ALA A 29 0.20 11.71 3.93
N ASP A 30 -0.44 10.60 4.27
CA ASP A 30 0.17 9.28 4.34
C ASP A 30 0.54 8.74 2.94
N LEU A 31 -0.37 8.86 1.97
CA LEU A 31 -0.15 8.46 0.58
C LEU A 31 0.85 9.37 -0.15
N ALA A 32 1.02 10.62 0.25
CA ALA A 32 1.98 11.54 -0.37
C ALA A 32 3.45 11.18 -0.05
N ARG A 33 3.73 10.35 0.97
CA ARG A 33 5.09 9.90 1.31
C ARG A 33 5.67 8.98 0.23
N ASP A 34 6.89 9.26 -0.23
CA ASP A 34 7.59 8.56 -1.31
C ASP A 34 8.59 7.49 -0.83
N ASN A 35 8.50 7.10 0.43
CA ASN A 35 9.42 6.12 1.02
C ASN A 35 9.28 4.74 0.36
N LEU A 36 10.42 4.13 0.00
CA LEU A 36 10.54 2.74 -0.40
C LEU A 36 11.39 1.99 0.63
N ILE A 37 10.79 0.98 1.27
CA ILE A 37 11.48 0.09 2.22
C ILE A 37 11.49 -1.31 1.64
N VAL A 38 12.64 -1.99 1.67
CA VAL A 38 12.80 -3.35 1.15
C VAL A 38 13.45 -4.24 2.22
N HIS A 39 12.85 -5.40 2.47
CA HIS A 39 13.37 -6.45 3.33
C HIS A 39 13.45 -7.77 2.56
N VAL A 40 14.61 -8.43 2.64
CA VAL A 40 14.85 -9.73 2.01
C VAL A 40 14.96 -10.79 3.12
N GLY A 41 14.00 -11.71 3.18
CA GLY A 41 14.00 -12.80 4.16
C GLY A 41 15.08 -13.83 3.85
N LYS A 42 15.80 -14.32 4.87
CA LYS A 42 16.79 -15.40 4.73
C LYS A 42 16.26 -16.72 5.33
N PRO A 43 16.39 -17.88 4.64
CA PRO A 43 16.88 -18.04 3.27
C PRO A 43 15.92 -17.40 2.25
N VAL A 44 16.44 -17.01 1.08
CA VAL A 44 15.71 -16.25 0.04
C VAL A 44 14.51 -17.07 -0.45
N GLY A 45 13.34 -16.76 0.12
CA GLY A 45 12.05 -17.30 -0.29
C GLY A 45 10.94 -16.26 -0.31
N SER A 46 11.20 -15.07 0.23
CA SER A 46 10.29 -13.93 0.20
C SER A 46 11.05 -12.60 0.25
N ILE A 47 10.54 -11.62 -0.47
CA ILE A 47 10.95 -10.22 -0.38
C ILE A 47 9.71 -9.41 -0.05
N THR A 48 9.80 -8.54 0.95
CA THR A 48 8.70 -7.69 1.41
C THR A 48 9.12 -6.25 1.43
N GLY A 49 8.17 -5.33 1.43
CA GLY A 49 8.48 -3.93 1.58
C GLY A 49 7.28 -3.04 1.70
N TRP A 50 7.56 -1.75 1.62
CA TRP A 50 6.55 -0.69 1.66
C TRP A 50 6.79 0.31 0.54
N VAL A 51 5.71 0.78 -0.08
CA VAL A 51 5.68 1.97 -0.94
C VAL A 51 4.71 2.96 -0.31
N GLY A 52 5.22 4.02 0.31
CA GLY A 52 4.41 4.87 1.18
C GLY A 52 3.81 4.05 2.33
N THR A 53 2.48 3.97 2.41
CA THR A 53 1.76 3.13 3.39
C THR A 53 1.27 1.79 2.83
N LEU A 54 1.62 1.45 1.58
CA LEU A 54 1.23 0.17 0.97
C LEU A 54 2.27 -0.90 1.29
N PHE A 55 1.85 -1.96 1.95
CA PHE A 55 2.68 -3.15 2.14
C PHE A 55 2.70 -3.97 0.87
N TRP A 56 3.83 -4.57 0.53
CA TRP A 56 3.90 -5.54 -0.56
C TRP A 56 4.80 -6.72 -0.18
N GLN A 57 4.52 -7.85 -0.83
CA GLN A 57 5.26 -9.07 -0.65
C GLN A 57 5.34 -9.84 -1.97
N VAL A 58 6.51 -10.39 -2.26
CA VAL A 58 6.70 -11.44 -3.25
C VAL A 58 7.31 -12.65 -2.57
N TRP A 59 6.88 -13.84 -2.96
CA TRP A 59 7.40 -15.08 -2.40
C TRP A 59 7.30 -16.22 -3.41
N SER A 60 8.06 -17.28 -3.18
CA SER A 60 7.95 -18.53 -3.92
C SER A 60 7.94 -19.63 -2.87
N ASP A 61 7.06 -20.60 -2.98
CA ASP A 61 7.00 -21.74 -2.09
C ASP A 61 7.94 -22.85 -2.58
N ARG A 62 8.34 -23.75 -1.68
CA ARG A 62 9.24 -24.87 -2.05
C ARG A 62 8.58 -25.88 -2.98
N SER A 63 7.25 -25.97 -2.93
CA SER A 63 6.44 -26.86 -3.76
C SER A 63 6.14 -26.29 -5.15
N ASP A 64 6.47 -25.02 -5.38
CA ASP A 64 6.16 -24.36 -6.63
C ASP A 64 6.99 -24.93 -7.79
N ALA A 65 6.40 -24.88 -8.98
CA ALA A 65 7.16 -25.14 -10.20
C ALA A 65 8.24 -24.06 -10.37
N ALA A 66 9.35 -24.44 -11.03
CA ALA A 66 10.43 -23.51 -11.33
C ALA A 66 9.88 -22.27 -12.07
N GLY A 67 10.29 -21.09 -11.61
CA GLY A 67 9.86 -19.81 -12.18
C GLY A 67 8.50 -19.29 -11.69
N VAL A 68 7.76 -20.02 -10.85
CA VAL A 68 6.53 -19.49 -10.23
C VAL A 68 6.89 -18.59 -9.05
N VAL A 69 6.30 -17.39 -9.05
CA VAL A 69 6.43 -16.41 -7.96
C VAL A 69 5.05 -15.83 -7.67
N HIS A 70 4.71 -15.74 -6.39
CA HIS A 70 3.52 -15.09 -5.89
C HIS A 70 3.82 -13.64 -5.51
N ALA A 71 2.81 -12.78 -5.63
CA ALA A 71 2.89 -11.38 -5.24
C ALA A 71 1.59 -10.93 -4.55
N ARG A 72 1.68 -9.97 -3.65
CA ARG A 72 0.53 -9.32 -3.00
C ARG A 72 0.88 -7.88 -2.66
N ILE A 73 -0.11 -7.00 -2.75
CA ILE A 73 -0.06 -5.61 -2.28
C ILE A 73 -1.23 -5.42 -1.31
N ASP A 74 -0.95 -4.93 -0.10
CA ASP A 74 -1.86 -4.81 1.04
C ASP A 74 -2.70 -6.07 1.28
N GLU A 75 -4.00 -5.89 1.48
CA GLU A 75 -5.03 -6.91 1.67
C GLU A 75 -5.59 -7.42 0.33
N GLY A 76 -4.92 -7.10 -0.79
CA GLY A 76 -5.31 -7.53 -2.12
C GLY A 76 -5.19 -9.05 -2.34
N GLU A 77 -5.81 -9.51 -3.42
CA GLU A 77 -5.68 -10.90 -3.84
C GLU A 77 -4.22 -11.25 -4.18
N ALA A 78 -3.83 -12.48 -3.89
CA ALA A 78 -2.51 -12.96 -4.27
C ALA A 78 -2.46 -13.17 -5.78
N MET A 79 -1.48 -12.55 -6.42
CA MET A 79 -1.19 -12.70 -7.83
C MET A 79 -0.17 -13.82 -8.03
N VAL A 80 -0.29 -14.58 -9.12
CA VAL A 80 0.66 -15.62 -9.49
C VAL A 80 1.31 -15.23 -10.80
N TRP A 81 2.64 -15.19 -10.80
CA TRP A 81 3.44 -14.85 -11.97
C TRP A 81 4.33 -16.01 -12.37
N GLN A 82 4.35 -16.28 -13.68
CA GLN A 82 5.22 -17.27 -14.28
C GLN A 82 6.40 -16.57 -14.95
N PHE A 83 7.60 -16.88 -14.48
CA PHE A 83 8.87 -16.51 -15.09
C PHE A 83 9.47 -17.70 -15.84
N ASP A 84 10.56 -17.46 -16.57
CA ASP A 84 11.32 -18.52 -17.24
C ASP A 84 11.80 -19.56 -16.22
N ALA A 85 11.56 -20.84 -16.51
CA ALA A 85 11.97 -21.96 -15.67
C ALA A 85 13.50 -22.10 -15.54
N GLY A 86 14.26 -21.53 -16.47
CA GLY A 86 15.72 -21.46 -16.43
C GLY A 86 16.28 -20.38 -15.48
N LEU A 87 15.45 -19.45 -14.99
CA LEU A 87 15.89 -18.46 -14.01
C LEU A 87 16.09 -19.09 -12.64
N SER A 88 17.13 -18.63 -11.94
CA SER A 88 17.27 -18.97 -10.52
C SER A 88 16.11 -18.37 -9.73
N ARG A 89 15.74 -19.03 -8.63
CA ARG A 89 14.69 -18.53 -7.72
C ARG A 89 14.95 -17.09 -7.25
N GLU A 90 16.21 -16.76 -6.99
CA GLU A 90 16.62 -15.41 -6.58
C GLU A 90 16.40 -14.38 -7.69
N ALA A 91 16.74 -14.73 -8.94
CA ALA A 91 16.51 -13.85 -10.08
C ALA A 91 15.01 -13.66 -10.36
N ALA A 92 14.22 -14.73 -10.28
CA ALA A 92 12.76 -14.65 -10.41
C ALA A 92 12.13 -13.78 -9.31
N LEU A 93 12.54 -13.94 -8.05
CA LEU A 93 12.10 -13.09 -6.95
C LEU A 93 12.53 -11.63 -7.12
N SER A 94 13.73 -11.37 -7.62
CA SER A 94 14.18 -10.00 -7.89
C SER A 94 13.34 -9.33 -8.97
N ALA A 95 13.07 -10.03 -10.07
CA ALA A 95 12.23 -9.53 -11.15
C ALA A 95 10.78 -9.28 -10.68
N ALA A 96 10.23 -10.21 -9.90
CA ALA A 96 8.93 -10.04 -9.26
C ALA A 96 8.91 -8.84 -8.30
N LYS A 97 9.97 -8.63 -7.52
CA LYS A 97 10.10 -7.48 -6.62
C LYS A 97 10.09 -6.16 -7.40
N ASP A 98 10.79 -6.07 -8.54
CA ASP A 98 10.77 -4.85 -9.36
C ASP A 98 9.35 -4.59 -9.90
N ARG A 99 8.68 -5.64 -10.41
CA ARG A 99 7.30 -5.56 -10.89
C ARG A 99 6.30 -5.16 -9.80
N VAL A 100 6.36 -5.77 -8.61
CA VAL A 100 5.40 -5.46 -7.53
C VAL A 100 5.56 -4.03 -7.02
N ILE A 101 6.79 -3.49 -7.03
CA ILE A 101 7.04 -2.10 -6.66
C ILE A 101 6.37 -1.16 -7.67
N GLU A 102 6.47 -1.44 -8.96
CA GLU A 102 5.79 -0.66 -10.01
C GLU A 102 4.27 -0.69 -9.82
N GLU A 103 3.69 -1.88 -9.61
CA GLU A 103 2.26 -2.04 -9.36
C GLU A 103 1.82 -1.32 -8.06
N ALA A 104 2.62 -1.39 -6.99
CA ALA A 104 2.35 -0.68 -5.74
C ALA A 104 2.43 0.84 -5.91
N GLN A 105 3.38 1.35 -6.69
CA GLN A 105 3.47 2.78 -7.01
C GLN A 105 2.25 3.26 -7.81
N ALA A 106 1.80 2.48 -8.80
CA ALA A 106 0.60 2.79 -9.56
C ALA A 106 -0.65 2.80 -8.67
N LEU A 107 -0.80 1.81 -7.78
CA LEU A 107 -1.90 1.76 -6.82
C LEU A 107 -1.88 2.94 -5.85
N ARG A 108 -0.71 3.30 -5.32
CA ARG A 108 -0.52 4.47 -4.45
C ARG A 108 -0.96 5.75 -5.15
N ALA A 109 -0.51 5.97 -6.39
CA ALA A 109 -0.88 7.14 -7.17
C ALA A 109 -2.39 7.20 -7.43
N ALA A 110 -3.02 6.06 -7.76
CA ALA A 110 -4.46 5.98 -7.95
C ALA A 110 -5.25 6.29 -6.66
N ARG A 111 -4.82 5.75 -5.50
CA ARG A 111 -5.45 6.06 -4.20
C ARG A 111 -5.29 7.52 -3.82
N LEU A 112 -4.11 8.11 -4.06
CA LEU A 112 -3.86 9.52 -3.80
C LEU A 112 -4.80 10.40 -4.63
N ALA A 113 -4.87 10.16 -5.93
CA ALA A 113 -5.78 10.90 -6.82
C ALA A 113 -7.26 10.77 -6.41
N ALA A 114 -7.67 9.56 -5.98
CA ALA A 114 -9.04 9.34 -5.49
C ALA A 114 -9.33 10.11 -4.19
N ALA A 115 -8.38 10.11 -3.24
CA ALA A 115 -8.50 10.84 -1.98
C ALA A 115 -8.54 12.36 -2.20
N GLU A 116 -7.69 12.89 -3.10
CA GLU A 116 -7.70 14.31 -3.48
C GLU A 116 -9.03 14.72 -4.13
N ALA A 117 -9.57 13.88 -5.02
CA ALA A 117 -10.89 14.11 -5.62
C ALA A 117 -12.02 14.08 -4.58
N ALA A 118 -11.96 13.15 -3.61
CA ALA A 118 -12.93 13.08 -2.52
C ALA A 118 -12.87 14.31 -1.61
N LEU A 119 -11.66 14.83 -1.32
CA LEU A 119 -11.50 16.06 -0.55
C LEU A 119 -12.08 17.28 -1.27
N ALA A 120 -11.88 17.37 -2.59
CA ALA A 120 -12.43 18.47 -3.39
C ALA A 120 -13.97 18.44 -3.48
N ALA A 121 -14.58 17.27 -3.34
CA ALA A 121 -16.03 17.09 -3.36
C ALA A 121 -16.72 17.25 -1.99
N ALA A 122 -15.95 17.29 -0.90
CA ALA A 122 -16.44 17.38 0.48
C ALA A 122 -16.50 18.82 0.98
#